data_AF-A0A7S0R1A7-F1
#
_entry.id   AF-A0A7S0R1A7-F1
#
_cell.length_a   1.000
_cell.length_b   1.000
_cell.length_c   1.000
_cell.angle_alpha   90.00
_cell.angle_beta   90.00
_cell.angle_gamma   90.00
#
_symmetry.space_group_name_H-M   'P 1'
#
loop_
_entity.id
_entity.type
_entity.pdbx_description
1 polymer ?
#
loop_
_entity_poly.entity_id
_entity_poly.type
_entity_poly.pdbx_seq_one_letter_code
_entity_poly.pdbx_strand_id
1 'polypeptide(L)'
;FFELASYYQIPMLSVKASCWRLMHAGVRGFNVSRTRGNENGAREDDETDKKLAKEVFYWDVIHPDGWTGHAAMSDLVVQLMMDAERSLRRRPFSPQEAARIKAKDALPPPMIANNWESKEDRCLIGDSLHAVLVEAKGFVWQNDQPPAKRPKWGYIATEAGASISFKLNTVAPAGMERESKVALEVAHLKSYQGMGTATISCTSGCKCMESQVDGLHEPKVSLLALHELLVSQHPECVITITVDAQTKDPDGKRKVKIAGLMVSDEGGIDSSNPKALGAFKAFEYVSTGVSANGTFELRKTWGDR
;
A
#
# COMPACT_ATOMS: atom_id res chain seq x y z
N PHE A 1 -15.72 -2.54 -1.17
CA PHE A 1 -15.42 -2.69 0.28
C PHE A 1 -16.68 -2.81 1.12
N PHE A 2 -17.72 -2.00 0.85
CA PHE A 2 -19.01 -2.11 1.53
C PHE A 2 -19.66 -3.49 1.37
N GLU A 3 -19.52 -4.09 0.19
CA GLU A 3 -20.01 -5.42 -0.16
C GLU A 3 -19.35 -6.48 0.72
N LEU A 4 -18.01 -6.44 0.84
CA LEU A 4 -17.25 -7.34 1.73
C LEU A 4 -17.69 -7.17 3.19
N ALA A 5 -17.78 -5.93 3.67
CA ALA A 5 -18.20 -5.66 5.05
C ALA A 5 -19.62 -6.17 5.32
N SER A 6 -20.55 -5.97 4.38
CA SER A 6 -21.92 -6.47 4.49
C SER A 6 -21.99 -7.99 4.46
N TYR A 7 -21.24 -8.63 3.56
CA TYR A 7 -21.19 -10.08 3.39
C TYR A 7 -20.67 -10.78 4.65
N TYR A 8 -19.62 -10.24 5.27
CA TYR A 8 -19.03 -10.75 6.51
C TYR A 8 -19.62 -10.14 7.79
N GLN A 9 -20.66 -9.30 7.67
CA GLN A 9 -21.31 -8.62 8.79
C GLN A 9 -20.34 -7.81 9.67
N ILE A 10 -19.34 -7.20 9.05
CA ILE A 10 -18.33 -6.37 9.70
C ILE A 10 -18.89 -4.94 9.81
N PRO A 11 -18.90 -4.33 11.01
CA PRO A 11 -19.25 -2.93 11.16
C PRO A 11 -18.34 -2.04 10.32
N MET A 12 -18.95 -1.12 9.55
CA MET A 12 -18.22 -0.21 8.67
C MET A 12 -18.58 1.24 8.98
N LEU A 13 -17.57 2.10 9.02
CA LEU A 13 -17.71 3.55 9.14
C LEU A 13 -17.31 4.21 7.82
N SER A 14 -17.95 5.32 7.48
CA SER A 14 -17.66 6.05 6.25
C SER A 14 -17.59 7.55 6.50
N VAL A 15 -16.39 8.12 6.38
CA VAL A 15 -16.19 9.58 6.40
C VAL A 15 -17.03 10.25 5.32
N LYS A 16 -17.10 9.64 4.12
CA LYS A 16 -17.94 10.15 3.03
C LYS A 16 -19.41 10.21 3.46
N ALA A 17 -19.98 9.13 4.01
CA ALA A 17 -21.38 9.16 4.41
C ALA A 17 -21.66 10.15 5.55
N SER A 18 -20.76 10.24 6.53
CA SER A 18 -20.96 11.06 7.74
C SER A 18 -20.65 12.54 7.53
N CYS A 19 -19.60 12.86 6.75
CA CYS A 19 -19.02 14.20 6.69
C CYS A 19 -19.29 14.91 5.36
N TRP A 20 -19.71 14.20 4.29
CA TRP A 20 -19.83 14.82 2.96
C TRP A 20 -20.73 16.04 2.93
N ARG A 21 -21.84 16.05 3.67
CA ARG A 21 -22.74 17.23 3.73
C ARG A 21 -22.04 18.44 4.36
N LEU A 22 -21.26 18.22 5.41
CA LEU A 22 -20.49 19.27 6.07
C LEU A 22 -19.37 19.79 5.16
N MET A 23 -18.69 18.86 4.47
CA MET A 23 -17.65 19.19 3.50
C MET A 23 -18.19 19.98 2.31
N HIS A 24 -19.30 19.53 1.74
CA HIS A 24 -19.98 20.19 0.63
C HIS A 24 -20.50 21.58 1.02
N ALA A 25 -20.95 21.75 2.27
CA ALA A 25 -21.38 23.05 2.78
C ALA A 25 -20.22 23.96 3.21
N GLY A 26 -18.96 23.51 3.12
CA GLY A 26 -17.79 24.29 3.54
C GLY A 26 -17.80 24.64 5.03
N VAL A 27 -18.39 23.79 5.87
CA VAL A 27 -18.43 24.01 7.32
C VAL A 27 -17.01 24.06 7.86
N ARG A 28 -16.75 24.97 8.81
CA ARG A 28 -15.47 25.09 9.51
C ARG A 28 -14.98 23.72 9.99
N GLY A 29 -13.74 23.39 9.64
CA GLY A 29 -13.09 22.10 9.95
C GLY A 29 -13.42 20.98 8.96
N PHE A 30 -14.41 21.17 8.10
CA PHE A 30 -14.78 20.25 7.03
C PHE A 30 -14.50 20.84 5.65
N ASN A 31 -13.91 22.03 5.56
CA ASN A 31 -13.59 22.62 4.26
C ASN A 31 -12.58 21.73 3.49
N VAL A 32 -12.95 21.35 2.27
CA VAL A 32 -12.14 20.54 1.34
C VAL A 32 -11.76 21.29 0.07
N SER A 33 -12.13 22.57 -0.06
CA SER A 33 -11.71 23.40 -1.19
C SER A 33 -10.24 23.80 -1.12
N ARG A 34 -9.58 23.53 0.01
CA ARG A 34 -8.16 23.78 0.25
C ARG A 34 -7.61 22.76 1.24
N THR A 35 -6.34 22.45 1.11
CA THR A 35 -5.55 21.61 2.02
C THR A 35 -4.60 22.49 2.83
N ARG A 36 -4.13 21.99 3.98
CA ARG A 36 -3.22 22.76 4.85
C ARG A 36 -1.77 22.78 4.35
N GLY A 37 -1.35 21.71 3.69
CA GLY A 37 -0.13 21.62 2.90
C GLY A 37 -0.41 21.95 1.44
N ASN A 38 0.63 22.36 0.74
CA ASN A 38 0.56 22.65 -0.69
C ASN A 38 0.44 21.36 -1.53
N GLU A 39 0.36 21.50 -2.85
CA GLU A 39 0.25 20.40 -3.81
C GLU A 39 1.37 19.35 -3.73
N ASN A 40 2.52 19.71 -3.15
CA ASN A 40 3.65 18.81 -2.92
C ASN A 40 3.65 18.16 -1.52
N GLY A 41 2.59 18.37 -0.74
CA GLY A 41 2.48 17.93 0.66
C GLY A 41 3.38 18.69 1.63
N ALA A 42 4.05 19.74 1.17
CA ALA A 42 4.87 20.59 2.03
C ALA A 42 4.00 21.57 2.80
N ARG A 43 4.45 21.95 4.00
CA ARG A 43 3.76 22.93 4.83
C ARG A 43 3.71 24.28 4.12
N GLU A 44 2.55 24.94 4.17
CA GLU A 44 2.38 26.33 3.72
C GLU A 44 3.20 27.29 4.61
N ASP A 45 3.25 28.57 4.23
CA ASP A 45 3.85 29.60 5.09
C ASP A 45 3.15 29.65 6.47
N ASP A 46 3.86 30.10 7.50
CA ASP A 46 3.37 30.05 8.89
C ASP A 46 2.07 30.83 9.12
N GLU A 47 1.80 31.89 8.35
CA GLU A 47 0.58 32.67 8.48
C GLU A 47 -0.61 31.90 7.88
N THR A 48 -0.46 31.40 6.66
CA THR A 48 -1.44 30.55 5.99
C THR A 48 -1.72 29.28 6.80
N ASP A 49 -0.68 28.60 7.27
CA ASP A 49 -0.79 27.37 8.06
C ASP A 49 -1.62 27.60 9.34
N LYS A 50 -1.37 28.69 10.06
CA LYS A 50 -2.15 29.06 11.26
C LYS A 50 -3.59 29.41 10.92
N LYS A 51 -3.83 30.07 9.78
CA LYS A 51 -5.19 30.42 9.33
C LYS A 51 -5.99 29.19 8.94
N LEU A 52 -5.35 28.20 8.30
CA LEU A 52 -6.02 26.97 7.86
C LEU A 52 -6.15 25.94 8.97
N ALA A 53 -5.34 26.03 10.02
CA ALA A 53 -5.47 25.18 11.20
C ALA A 53 -6.89 25.27 11.76
N LYS A 54 -7.58 24.12 11.84
CA LYS A 54 -8.99 23.96 12.26
C LYS A 54 -10.05 24.39 11.25
N GLU A 55 -9.68 24.94 10.10
CA GLU A 55 -10.62 25.37 9.06
C GLU A 55 -10.84 24.29 7.99
N VAL A 56 -9.78 23.55 7.64
CA VAL A 56 -9.80 22.52 6.59
C VAL A 56 -9.86 21.12 7.16
N PHE A 57 -10.37 20.17 6.38
CA PHE A 57 -10.45 18.75 6.79
C PHE A 57 -9.14 18.00 6.56
N TYR A 58 -8.39 18.35 5.52
CA TYR A 58 -7.22 17.62 5.08
C TYR A 58 -5.92 18.40 5.23
N TRP A 59 -4.85 17.68 5.61
CA TRP A 59 -3.48 18.14 5.55
C TRP A 59 -3.03 18.28 4.10
N ASP A 60 -3.13 17.25 3.28
CA ASP A 60 -2.87 17.31 1.83
C ASP A 60 -4.05 16.71 1.05
N VAL A 61 -3.88 16.34 -0.21
CA VAL A 61 -5.00 15.83 -1.04
C VAL A 61 -5.62 14.52 -0.52
N ILE A 62 -4.95 13.79 0.37
CA ILE A 62 -5.44 12.48 0.87
C ILE A 62 -5.35 12.33 2.40
N HIS A 63 -4.43 13.01 3.08
CA HIS A 63 -4.19 12.84 4.51
C HIS A 63 -5.06 13.81 5.32
N PRO A 64 -5.88 13.34 6.28
CA PRO A 64 -6.69 14.21 7.14
C PRO A 64 -5.82 15.09 8.06
N ASP A 65 -6.27 16.31 8.35
CA ASP A 65 -5.59 17.18 9.33
C ASP A 65 -5.85 16.70 10.77
N GLY A 66 -4.84 16.85 11.62
CA GLY A 66 -4.87 16.38 13.01
C GLY A 66 -5.98 17.02 13.86
N TRP A 67 -6.31 18.28 13.63
CA TRP A 67 -7.28 19.02 14.46
C TRP A 67 -8.73 18.79 14.05
N THR A 68 -8.95 18.29 12.84
CA THR A 68 -10.28 18.25 12.22
C THR A 68 -10.55 16.89 11.62
N GLY A 69 -9.91 16.53 10.50
CA GLY A 69 -10.16 15.27 9.79
C GLY A 69 -9.91 14.05 10.66
N HIS A 70 -8.76 14.00 11.34
CA HIS A 70 -8.46 12.92 12.28
C HIS A 70 -9.42 12.92 13.48
N ALA A 71 -9.75 14.10 14.02
CA ALA A 71 -10.71 14.20 15.12
C ALA A 71 -12.10 13.67 14.74
N ALA A 72 -12.62 14.06 13.57
CA ALA A 72 -13.89 13.57 13.04
C ALA A 72 -13.86 12.04 12.80
N MET A 73 -12.75 11.51 12.28
CA MET A 73 -12.57 10.06 12.13
C MET A 73 -12.55 9.34 13.48
N SER A 74 -11.89 9.91 14.49
CA SER A 74 -11.88 9.39 15.86
C SER A 74 -13.28 9.38 16.46
N ASP A 75 -14.07 10.45 16.29
CA ASP A 75 -15.44 10.53 16.79
C ASP A 75 -16.32 9.43 16.19
N LEU A 76 -16.16 9.10 14.91
CA LEU A 76 -16.89 7.99 14.27
C LEU A 76 -16.55 6.64 14.92
N VAL A 77 -15.28 6.39 15.23
CA VAL A 77 -14.83 5.15 15.88
C VAL A 77 -15.34 5.08 17.32
N VAL A 78 -15.26 6.18 18.08
CA VAL A 78 -15.78 6.26 19.44
C VAL A 78 -17.29 6.00 19.44
N GLN A 79 -18.03 6.60 18.51
CA GLN A 79 -19.47 6.39 18.39
C GLN A 79 -19.82 4.92 18.13
N LEU A 80 -19.08 4.24 17.23
CA LEU A 80 -19.24 2.80 17.00
C LEU A 80 -19.03 1.97 18.27
N MET A 81 -17.98 2.27 19.05
CA MET A 81 -17.71 1.58 20.31
C MET A 81 -18.81 1.82 21.35
N MET A 82 -19.30 3.06 21.45
CA MET A 82 -20.41 3.41 22.34
C MET A 82 -21.71 2.70 21.95
N ASP A 83 -21.99 2.57 20.65
CA ASP A 83 -23.19 1.87 20.18
C ASP A 83 -23.09 0.36 20.38
N ALA A 84 -21.90 -0.23 20.21
CA ALA A 84 -21.65 -1.62 20.55
C ALA A 84 -21.88 -1.87 22.06
N GLU A 85 -21.37 -0.99 22.92
CA GLU A 85 -21.56 -1.08 24.37
C GLU A 85 -23.04 -0.98 24.77
N ARG A 86 -23.76 0.02 24.25
CA ARG A 86 -25.19 0.20 24.51
C ARG A 86 -26.00 -0.99 24.03
N SER A 87 -25.63 -1.55 22.88
CA SER A 87 -26.26 -2.74 22.32
C SER A 87 -26.07 -3.94 23.24
N LEU A 88 -24.85 -4.15 23.76
CA LEU A 88 -24.56 -5.21 24.73
C LEU A 88 -25.25 -5.01 26.08
N ARG A 89 -25.46 -3.77 26.54
CA ARG A 89 -26.26 -3.51 27.75
C ARG A 89 -27.73 -3.86 27.56
N ARG A 90 -28.30 -3.53 26.40
CA ARG A 90 -29.71 -3.79 26.08
C ARG A 90 -29.97 -5.27 25.79
N ARG A 91 -29.02 -5.91 25.12
CA ARG A 91 -29.06 -7.32 24.74
C ARG A 91 -27.71 -7.95 25.08
N PRO A 92 -27.53 -8.36 26.35
CA PRO A 92 -26.32 -9.06 26.76
C PRO A 92 -26.08 -10.29 25.89
N PHE A 93 -24.81 -10.62 25.75
CA PHE A 93 -24.39 -11.78 24.98
C PHE A 93 -24.97 -13.05 25.58
N SER A 94 -25.76 -13.79 24.80
CA SER A 94 -26.41 -15.01 25.29
C SER A 94 -25.40 -16.16 25.42
N PRO A 95 -25.63 -17.14 26.31
CA PRO A 95 -24.82 -18.35 26.35
C PRO A 95 -24.77 -19.11 25.03
N GLN A 96 -25.84 -19.01 24.22
CA GLN A 96 -25.93 -19.63 22.90
C GLN A 96 -24.98 -18.93 21.90
N GLU A 97 -24.95 -17.60 21.89
CA GLU A 97 -24.00 -16.85 21.06
C GLU A 97 -22.56 -17.10 21.49
N ALA A 98 -22.29 -17.20 22.79
CA ALA A 98 -20.97 -17.61 23.31
C ALA A 98 -20.58 -19.00 22.86
N ALA A 99 -21.51 -19.95 22.88
CA ALA A 99 -21.29 -21.30 22.39
C ALA A 99 -20.99 -21.30 20.89
N ARG A 100 -21.69 -20.50 20.07
CA ARG A 100 -21.45 -20.37 18.61
C ARG A 100 -20.07 -19.79 18.28
N ILE A 101 -19.65 -18.73 18.99
CA ILE A 101 -18.28 -18.20 18.85
C ILE A 101 -17.25 -19.28 19.21
N LYS A 102 -17.46 -19.96 20.34
CA LYS A 102 -16.54 -21.01 20.80
C LYS A 102 -16.52 -22.23 19.88
N ALA A 103 -17.66 -22.58 19.29
CA ALA A 103 -17.81 -23.65 18.32
C ALA A 103 -17.11 -23.34 16.98
N LYS A 104 -16.63 -22.10 16.80
CA LYS A 104 -16.05 -21.62 15.54
C LYS A 104 -17.00 -21.91 14.39
N ASP A 105 -18.27 -21.50 14.53
CA ASP A 105 -19.24 -21.52 13.43
C ASP A 105 -18.52 -21.10 12.15
N ALA A 106 -18.64 -21.92 11.10
CA ALA A 106 -17.92 -21.68 9.86
C ALA A 106 -18.29 -20.30 9.32
N LEU A 107 -17.28 -19.48 9.02
CA LEU A 107 -17.50 -18.24 8.30
C LEU A 107 -18.13 -18.54 6.93
N PRO A 108 -18.93 -17.62 6.36
CA PRO A 108 -19.34 -17.73 4.97
C PRO A 108 -18.12 -17.97 4.06
N PRO A 109 -18.28 -18.69 2.94
CA PRO A 109 -17.19 -18.88 1.97
C PRO A 109 -16.70 -17.51 1.45
N PRO A 110 -15.57 -17.45 0.73
CA PRO A 110 -15.14 -16.23 0.06
C PRO A 110 -16.26 -15.57 -0.75
N MET A 111 -16.48 -14.26 -0.56
CA MET A 111 -17.47 -13.49 -1.33
C MET A 111 -17.17 -13.55 -2.84
N ILE A 112 -15.88 -13.55 -3.20
CA ILE A 112 -15.41 -13.74 -4.56
C ILE A 112 -15.03 -15.21 -4.70
N ALA A 113 -15.61 -15.90 -5.69
CA ALA A 113 -15.36 -17.32 -5.90
C ALA A 113 -13.85 -17.60 -6.02
N ASN A 114 -13.38 -18.61 -5.28
CA ASN A 114 -11.99 -19.04 -5.21
C ASN A 114 -10.98 -18.01 -4.66
N ASN A 115 -11.42 -16.89 -4.09
CA ASN A 115 -10.54 -15.90 -3.46
C ASN A 115 -10.27 -16.25 -1.99
N TRP A 116 -9.53 -17.33 -1.77
CA TRP A 116 -9.16 -17.78 -0.42
C TRP A 116 -7.91 -17.05 0.07
N GLU A 117 -7.83 -16.83 1.39
CA GLU A 117 -6.60 -16.34 2.00
C GLU A 117 -5.43 -17.29 1.72
N SER A 118 -4.23 -16.72 1.55
CA SER A 118 -3.03 -17.53 1.43
C SER A 118 -2.80 -18.39 2.67
N LYS A 119 -2.29 -19.60 2.44
CA LYS A 119 -1.83 -20.48 3.53
C LYS A 119 -0.40 -20.19 3.98
N GLU A 120 0.33 -19.33 3.27
CA GLU A 120 1.74 -19.05 3.52
C GLU A 120 2.00 -17.55 3.66
N ASP A 121 3.08 -17.20 4.37
CA ASP A 121 3.51 -15.81 4.52
C ASP A 121 3.86 -15.22 3.17
N ARG A 122 3.03 -14.28 2.74
CA ARG A 122 3.11 -13.63 1.44
C ARG A 122 3.74 -12.25 1.52
N CYS A 123 4.04 -11.76 2.72
CA CYS A 123 4.68 -10.47 2.92
C CYS A 123 5.92 -10.63 3.80
N LEU A 124 7.08 -10.50 3.16
CA LEU A 124 8.39 -10.67 3.77
C LEU A 124 8.99 -9.28 3.99
N ILE A 125 8.99 -8.83 5.24
CA ILE A 125 9.50 -7.54 5.69
C ILE A 125 10.28 -7.72 6.99
N GLY A 126 11.27 -6.86 7.25
CA GLY A 126 12.07 -6.98 8.47
C GLY A 126 12.76 -8.34 8.56
N ASP A 127 12.56 -9.05 9.68
CA ASP A 127 13.23 -10.32 9.95
C ASP A 127 12.82 -11.44 8.96
N SER A 128 11.58 -11.45 8.48
CA SER A 128 11.14 -12.45 7.49
C SER A 128 11.78 -12.23 6.12
N LEU A 129 12.07 -10.98 5.74
CA LEU A 129 12.89 -10.68 4.56
C LEU A 129 14.34 -11.16 4.73
N HIS A 130 14.91 -10.94 5.92
CA HIS A 130 16.26 -11.39 6.23
C HIS A 130 16.38 -12.92 6.18
N ALA A 131 15.36 -13.63 6.68
CA ALA A 131 15.32 -15.09 6.73
C ALA A 131 15.34 -15.77 5.34
N VAL A 132 14.90 -15.06 4.29
CA VAL A 132 14.92 -15.58 2.91
C VAL A 132 16.13 -15.14 2.10
N LEU A 133 17.08 -14.42 2.72
CA LEU A 133 18.33 -14.02 2.06
C LEU A 133 19.17 -15.25 1.70
N VAL A 134 19.56 -15.35 0.43
CA VAL A 134 20.54 -16.35 -0.04
C VAL A 134 21.94 -15.76 -0.02
N GLU A 135 22.10 -14.58 -0.61
CA GLU A 135 23.39 -13.92 -0.77
C GLU A 135 23.19 -12.40 -0.91
N ALA A 136 24.10 -11.60 -0.34
CA ALA A 136 24.18 -10.16 -0.56
C ALA A 136 25.63 -9.75 -0.83
N LYS A 137 25.88 -9.15 -1.99
CA LYS A 137 27.17 -8.57 -2.40
C LYS A 137 27.00 -7.06 -2.59
N GLY A 138 27.59 -6.27 -1.71
CA GLY A 138 27.46 -4.80 -1.73
C GLY A 138 26.15 -4.25 -1.15
N PHE A 139 25.14 -5.10 -0.91
CA PHE A 139 23.95 -4.75 -0.14
C PHE A 139 24.19 -4.91 1.37
N VAL A 140 23.75 -3.93 2.17
CA VAL A 140 23.87 -3.93 3.63
C VAL A 140 22.49 -3.77 4.27
N TRP A 141 22.19 -4.60 5.27
CA TRP A 141 20.99 -4.46 6.09
C TRP A 141 21.14 -3.28 7.05
N GLN A 142 20.37 -2.21 6.84
CA GLN A 142 20.52 -1.00 7.65
C GLN A 142 19.21 -0.24 7.86
N ASN A 143 19.13 0.46 8.99
CA ASN A 143 18.09 1.42 9.27
C ASN A 143 18.44 2.76 8.60
N ASP A 144 17.60 3.25 7.69
CA ASP A 144 17.84 4.53 7.01
C ASP A 144 17.38 5.77 7.79
N GLN A 145 16.91 5.59 9.03
CA GLN A 145 16.44 6.65 9.90
C GLN A 145 17.38 6.87 11.09
N PRO A 146 17.51 8.13 11.56
CA PRO A 146 18.15 8.43 12.84
C PRO A 146 17.51 7.63 13.99
N PRO A 147 18.26 7.31 15.07
CA PRO A 147 17.75 6.52 16.20
C PRO A 147 16.48 7.07 16.87
N ALA A 148 16.29 8.39 16.85
CA ALA A 148 15.10 9.04 17.43
C ALA A 148 13.84 8.95 16.55
N LYS A 149 13.95 8.43 15.32
CA LYS A 149 12.83 8.29 14.39
C LYS A 149 12.43 6.83 14.25
N ARG A 150 11.19 6.60 13.80
CA ARG A 150 10.68 5.24 13.50
C ARG A 150 11.65 4.54 12.54
N PRO A 151 12.20 3.36 12.90
CA PRO A 151 13.17 2.69 12.07
C PRO A 151 12.56 2.28 10.73
N LYS A 152 13.37 2.35 9.68
CA LYS A 152 13.04 1.90 8.33
C LYS A 152 14.14 0.98 7.84
N TRP A 153 14.09 -0.27 8.26
CA TRP A 153 15.03 -1.31 7.86
C TRP A 153 14.87 -1.71 6.39
N GLY A 154 15.95 -2.22 5.81
CA GLY A 154 16.00 -2.75 4.45
C GLY A 154 17.44 -3.00 4.01
N TYR A 155 17.61 -3.71 2.90
CA TYR A 155 18.91 -3.88 2.26
C TYR A 155 19.20 -2.70 1.36
N ILE A 156 20.37 -2.09 1.51
CA ILE A 156 20.78 -0.90 0.76
C ILE A 156 22.11 -1.15 0.07
N ALA A 157 22.19 -0.80 -1.21
CA ALA A 157 23.44 -0.73 -1.98
C ALA A 157 23.55 0.62 -2.69
N THR A 158 24.79 1.03 -2.97
CA THR A 158 25.11 2.27 -3.69
C THR A 158 26.11 2.08 -4.82
N GLU A 159 26.62 0.86 -5.00
CA GLU A 159 27.66 0.53 -5.98
C GLU A 159 27.04 -0.20 -7.18
N ALA A 160 27.48 0.14 -8.39
CA ALA A 160 27.09 -0.57 -9.60
C ALA A 160 27.54 -2.03 -9.54
N GLY A 161 26.67 -2.95 -9.96
CA GLY A 161 26.93 -4.39 -9.93
C GLY A 161 26.76 -5.03 -8.54
N ALA A 162 26.46 -4.26 -7.49
CA ALA A 162 26.03 -4.84 -6.22
C ALA A 162 24.77 -5.70 -6.45
N SER A 163 24.72 -6.88 -5.85
CA SER A 163 23.66 -7.86 -6.08
C SER A 163 23.12 -8.45 -4.79
N ILE A 164 21.83 -8.76 -4.74
CA ILE A 164 21.18 -9.45 -3.63
C ILE A 164 20.22 -10.51 -4.14
N SER A 165 20.22 -11.69 -3.52
CA SER A 165 19.42 -12.83 -3.93
C SER A 165 18.54 -13.34 -2.79
N PHE A 166 17.30 -13.69 -3.11
CA PHE A 166 16.31 -14.17 -2.14
C PHE A 166 15.66 -15.47 -2.63
N LYS A 167 15.42 -16.42 -1.72
CA LYS A 167 14.73 -17.69 -2.00
C LYS A 167 13.30 -17.64 -1.47
N LEU A 168 12.34 -17.80 -2.37
CA LEU A 168 10.91 -17.65 -2.11
C LEU A 168 10.15 -18.92 -2.50
N ASN A 169 9.09 -19.23 -1.76
CA ASN A 169 8.05 -20.13 -2.25
C ASN A 169 7.07 -19.33 -3.11
N THR A 170 6.96 -19.67 -4.39
CA THR A 170 6.04 -19.04 -5.34
C THR A 170 4.91 -19.98 -5.75
N VAL A 171 4.70 -21.08 -5.05
CA VAL A 171 3.62 -22.04 -5.32
C VAL A 171 2.29 -21.46 -4.84
N ALA A 172 1.32 -21.39 -5.74
CA ALA A 172 -0.02 -20.95 -5.42
C ALA A 172 -0.83 -22.07 -4.72
N PRO A 173 -1.82 -21.74 -3.88
CA PRO A 173 -2.64 -22.74 -3.21
C PRO A 173 -3.46 -23.58 -4.20
N ALA A 174 -3.92 -24.75 -3.73
CA ALA A 174 -4.64 -25.74 -4.52
C ALA A 174 -5.84 -25.12 -5.26
N GLY A 175 -5.87 -25.24 -6.58
CA GLY A 175 -6.95 -24.75 -7.44
C GLY A 175 -6.47 -23.94 -8.65
N MET A 176 -5.26 -23.38 -8.59
CA MET A 176 -4.61 -22.83 -9.76
C MET A 176 -3.80 -23.89 -10.50
N GLU A 177 -3.80 -23.80 -11.84
CA GLU A 177 -2.94 -24.62 -12.68
C GLU A 177 -1.47 -24.34 -12.35
N ARG A 178 -0.65 -25.39 -12.23
CA ARG A 178 0.79 -25.24 -11.92
C ARG A 178 1.54 -24.39 -12.96
N GLU A 179 0.98 -24.28 -14.16
CA GLU A 179 1.54 -23.49 -15.25
C GLU A 179 1.18 -21.99 -15.16
N SER A 180 0.25 -21.60 -14.28
CA SER A 180 -0.07 -20.19 -14.09
C SER A 180 1.09 -19.46 -13.43
N LYS A 181 1.29 -18.20 -13.83
CA LYS A 181 2.24 -17.30 -13.15
C LYS A 181 1.59 -16.71 -11.91
N VAL A 182 2.41 -16.38 -10.93
CA VAL A 182 2.02 -15.59 -9.75
C VAL A 182 2.68 -14.23 -9.82
N ALA A 183 2.08 -13.24 -9.17
CA ALA A 183 2.69 -11.92 -9.02
C ALA A 183 3.70 -11.96 -7.87
N LEU A 184 4.88 -11.44 -8.10
CA LEU A 184 5.87 -11.15 -7.09
C LEU A 184 6.06 -9.63 -7.08
N GLU A 185 5.89 -9.01 -5.94
CA GLU A 185 6.08 -7.57 -5.74
C GLU A 185 7.35 -7.32 -4.94
N VAL A 186 8.19 -6.42 -5.43
CA VAL A 186 9.40 -5.97 -4.75
C VAL A 186 9.16 -4.57 -4.19
N ALA A 187 9.10 -4.48 -2.86
CA ALA A 187 8.97 -3.21 -2.16
C ALA A 187 10.34 -2.51 -2.13
N HIS A 188 10.46 -1.43 -2.89
CA HIS A 188 11.68 -0.65 -3.03
C HIS A 188 11.45 0.82 -2.69
N LEU A 189 12.51 1.53 -2.30
CA LEU A 189 12.42 2.97 -2.04
C LEU A 189 12.39 3.75 -3.35
N LYS A 190 11.43 4.67 -3.48
CA LYS A 190 11.47 5.77 -4.44
C LYS A 190 11.73 7.09 -3.73
N SER A 191 12.53 7.96 -4.36
CA SER A 191 12.86 9.30 -3.87
C SER A 191 13.23 10.21 -5.05
N TYR A 192 13.27 11.51 -4.81
CA TYR A 192 13.53 12.52 -5.84
C TYR A 192 15.01 12.80 -6.11
N GLN A 193 15.91 12.20 -5.33
CA GLN A 193 17.34 12.38 -5.44
C GLN A 193 18.09 11.22 -4.79
N GLY A 194 19.33 11.00 -5.22
CA GLY A 194 20.24 10.02 -4.67
C GLY A 194 20.00 8.59 -5.12
N MET A 195 19.04 8.35 -6.01
CA MET A 195 18.48 7.01 -6.28
C MET A 195 19.05 6.38 -7.55
N GLY A 196 19.22 5.06 -7.52
CA GLY A 196 19.63 4.27 -8.68
C GLY A 196 18.49 3.44 -9.28
N THR A 197 18.83 2.73 -10.34
CA THR A 197 18.01 1.66 -10.90
C THR A 197 18.62 0.30 -10.56
N ALA A 198 17.79 -0.74 -10.53
CA ALA A 198 18.26 -2.11 -10.39
C ALA A 198 17.46 -3.06 -11.26
N THR A 199 18.14 -4.06 -11.80
CA THR A 199 17.56 -5.12 -12.62
C THR A 199 17.19 -6.32 -11.76
N ILE A 200 15.99 -6.86 -11.95
CA ILE A 200 15.43 -8.02 -11.26
C ILE A 200 15.33 -9.17 -12.25
N SER A 201 15.88 -10.32 -11.87
CA SER A 201 15.90 -11.54 -12.69
C SER A 201 15.61 -12.79 -11.85
N CYS A 202 15.08 -13.84 -12.49
CA CYS A 202 14.92 -15.16 -11.87
C CYS A 202 16.15 -16.00 -12.21
N THR A 203 16.89 -16.42 -11.18
CA THR A 203 18.19 -17.10 -11.35
C THR A 203 18.12 -18.60 -11.07
N SER A 204 17.15 -19.08 -10.30
CA SER A 204 16.95 -20.52 -10.06
C SER A 204 15.50 -20.87 -9.71
N GLY A 205 15.07 -22.10 -10.03
CA GLY A 205 13.76 -22.68 -9.69
C GLY A 205 12.57 -22.13 -10.49
N CYS A 206 12.49 -20.81 -10.67
CA CYS A 206 11.41 -20.12 -11.36
C CYS A 206 11.90 -19.40 -12.62
N LYS A 207 10.96 -18.97 -13.46
CA LYS A 207 11.16 -18.17 -14.66
C LYS A 207 10.39 -16.87 -14.55
N CYS A 208 11.01 -15.78 -14.94
CA CYS A 208 10.35 -14.49 -15.13
C CYS A 208 11.01 -13.72 -16.26
N MET A 209 10.30 -12.71 -16.76
CA MET A 209 10.91 -11.71 -17.63
C MET A 209 11.74 -10.77 -16.75
N GLU A 210 12.94 -10.44 -17.20
CA GLU A 210 13.75 -9.42 -16.56
C GLU A 210 12.97 -8.10 -16.49
N SER A 211 13.06 -7.41 -15.35
CA SER A 211 12.39 -6.14 -15.14
C SER A 211 13.28 -5.20 -14.34
N GLN A 212 13.05 -3.89 -14.46
CA GLN A 212 13.88 -2.88 -13.80
C GLN A 212 13.05 -2.12 -12.77
N VAL A 213 13.59 -1.95 -11.57
CA VAL A 213 13.11 -0.98 -10.58
C VAL A 213 13.83 0.34 -10.74
N ASP A 214 13.08 1.43 -10.70
CA ASP A 214 13.60 2.79 -10.75
C ASP A 214 13.28 3.50 -9.44
N GLY A 215 14.34 3.74 -8.64
CA GLY A 215 14.21 4.45 -7.38
C GLY A 215 14.01 5.95 -7.56
N LEU A 216 14.24 6.54 -8.74
CA LEU A 216 14.10 7.98 -8.95
C LEU A 216 12.67 8.33 -9.37
N HIS A 217 12.11 9.40 -8.80
CA HIS A 217 10.85 9.98 -9.26
C HIS A 217 10.80 11.48 -9.08
N GLU A 218 9.86 12.15 -9.74
CA GLU A 218 9.72 13.61 -9.66
C GLU A 218 9.18 14.12 -8.31
N PRO A 219 8.17 13.49 -7.68
CA PRO A 219 7.59 14.00 -6.44
C PRO A 219 8.63 14.08 -5.31
N LYS A 220 8.67 15.23 -4.62
CA LYS A 220 9.63 15.52 -3.52
C LYS A 220 9.32 14.82 -2.20
N VAL A 221 8.99 13.55 -2.29
CA VAL A 221 8.70 12.65 -1.16
C VAL A 221 9.49 11.36 -1.32
N SER A 222 9.77 10.68 -0.22
CA SER A 222 10.36 9.34 -0.26
C SER A 222 9.34 8.32 0.23
N LEU A 223 9.04 7.31 -0.58
CA LEU A 223 8.01 6.31 -0.31
C LEU A 223 8.48 4.92 -0.73
N LEU A 224 7.86 3.88 -0.15
CA LEU A 224 8.02 2.53 -0.66
C LEU A 224 7.05 2.34 -1.83
N ALA A 225 7.59 1.95 -2.97
CA ALA A 225 6.82 1.55 -4.14
C ALA A 225 6.90 0.04 -4.30
N LEU A 226 5.85 -0.54 -4.88
CA LEU A 226 5.79 -1.95 -5.22
C LEU A 226 6.07 -2.11 -6.70
N HIS A 227 7.05 -2.94 -7.03
CA HIS A 227 7.34 -3.31 -8.40
C HIS A 227 6.90 -4.74 -8.66
N GLU A 228 5.90 -4.91 -9.50
CA GLU A 228 5.32 -6.21 -9.84
C GLU A 228 6.14 -6.89 -10.95
N LEU A 229 6.39 -8.18 -10.78
CA LEU A 229 6.87 -9.09 -11.83
C LEU A 229 6.08 -10.40 -11.80
N LEU A 230 5.83 -10.97 -12.98
CA LEU A 230 5.17 -12.27 -13.09
C LEU A 230 6.21 -13.39 -13.10
N VAL A 231 6.13 -14.28 -12.12
CA VAL A 231 7.05 -15.40 -11.93
C VAL A 231 6.32 -16.74 -12.09
N SER A 232 6.99 -17.75 -12.65
CA SER A 232 6.46 -19.12 -12.64
C SER A 232 6.53 -19.71 -11.24
N GLN A 233 5.55 -20.55 -10.89
CA GLN A 233 5.49 -21.19 -9.58
C GLN A 233 6.64 -22.18 -9.35
N HIS A 234 7.34 -22.04 -8.23
CA HIS A 234 8.36 -22.98 -7.75
C HIS A 234 8.55 -22.86 -6.22
N PRO A 235 8.74 -23.97 -5.48
CA PRO A 235 8.92 -23.94 -4.02
C PRO A 235 10.25 -23.29 -3.58
N GLU A 236 11.23 -23.25 -4.47
CA GLU A 236 12.55 -22.67 -4.25
C GLU A 236 12.90 -21.67 -5.36
N CYS A 237 12.01 -20.70 -5.61
CA CYS A 237 12.25 -19.64 -6.59
C CYS A 237 13.34 -18.69 -6.06
N VAL A 238 14.43 -18.53 -6.79
CA VAL A 238 15.49 -17.58 -6.45
C VAL A 238 15.42 -16.41 -7.42
N ILE A 239 15.23 -15.22 -6.86
CA ILE A 239 15.34 -13.95 -7.59
C ILE A 239 16.65 -13.27 -7.22
N THR A 240 17.21 -12.52 -8.17
CA THR A 240 18.40 -11.69 -7.95
C THR A 240 18.12 -10.27 -8.42
N ILE A 241 18.46 -9.31 -7.57
CA ILE A 241 18.36 -7.88 -7.82
C ILE A 241 19.77 -7.31 -7.91
N THR A 242 20.10 -6.66 -9.02
CA THR A 242 21.45 -6.11 -9.29
C THR A 242 21.36 -4.62 -9.57
N VAL A 243 22.16 -3.81 -8.86
CA VAL A 243 22.24 -2.36 -9.08
C VAL A 243 22.85 -2.07 -10.45
N ASP A 244 22.17 -1.28 -11.26
CA ASP A 244 22.62 -1.01 -12.62
C ASP A 244 23.83 -0.06 -12.64
N ALA A 245 24.63 -0.17 -13.70
CA ALA A 245 25.75 0.73 -13.93
C ALA A 245 25.29 2.15 -14.28
N GLN A 246 24.19 2.25 -15.03
CA GLN A 246 23.56 3.51 -15.41
C GLN A 246 22.66 4.01 -14.29
N THR A 247 22.47 5.32 -14.20
CA THR A 247 21.52 5.95 -13.27
C THR A 247 20.91 7.17 -13.93
N LYS A 248 19.66 7.48 -13.56
CA LYS A 248 18.95 8.68 -13.99
C LYS A 248 19.19 9.86 -13.05
N ASP A 249 19.81 9.62 -11.90
CA ASP A 249 20.12 10.67 -10.94
C ASP A 249 21.19 11.62 -11.53
N PRO A 250 20.95 12.95 -11.52
CA PRO A 250 21.85 13.92 -12.15
C PRO A 250 23.22 13.99 -11.47
N ASP A 251 23.32 13.62 -10.20
CA ASP A 251 24.59 13.59 -9.45
C ASP A 251 25.30 12.23 -9.55
N GLY A 252 24.80 11.33 -10.42
CA GLY A 252 25.35 10.00 -10.63
C GLY A 252 25.20 9.08 -9.42
N LYS A 253 24.28 9.36 -8.49
CA LYS A 253 24.04 8.50 -7.32
C LYS A 253 23.25 7.26 -7.71
N ARG A 254 23.41 6.19 -6.92
CA ARG A 254 22.90 4.84 -7.23
C ARG A 254 22.30 4.13 -6.03
N LYS A 255 21.70 4.86 -5.08
CA LYS A 255 21.10 4.20 -3.92
C LYS A 255 19.92 3.34 -4.36
N VAL A 256 19.96 2.06 -4.03
CA VAL A 256 18.83 1.13 -4.16
C VAL A 256 18.54 0.58 -2.78
N LYS A 257 17.26 0.57 -2.38
CA LYS A 257 16.81 -0.01 -1.12
C LYS A 257 15.69 -1.02 -1.38
N ILE A 258 15.87 -2.24 -0.90
CA ILE A 258 14.87 -3.30 -0.89
C ILE A 258 14.36 -3.46 0.55
N ALA A 259 13.07 -3.20 0.76
CA ALA A 259 12.44 -3.19 2.07
C ALA A 259 11.51 -4.38 2.30
N GLY A 260 11.07 -5.04 1.23
CA GLY A 260 10.17 -6.18 1.32
C GLY A 260 10.01 -6.93 0.01
N LEU A 261 9.51 -8.16 0.12
CA LEU A 261 9.08 -9.00 -0.99
C LEU A 261 7.69 -9.52 -0.70
N MET A 262 6.82 -9.56 -1.70
CA MET A 262 5.50 -10.13 -1.55
C MET A 262 5.17 -11.06 -2.71
N VAL A 263 4.63 -12.24 -2.41
CA VAL A 263 4.07 -13.13 -3.44
C VAL A 263 2.56 -12.91 -3.42
N SER A 264 1.87 -12.87 -4.55
CA SER A 264 0.42 -12.80 -4.63
C SER A 264 -0.10 -13.89 -5.57
N ASP A 265 -1.12 -14.61 -5.12
CA ASP A 265 -1.79 -15.67 -5.87
C ASP A 265 -3.04 -15.18 -6.60
N GLU A 266 -3.31 -13.88 -6.62
CA GLU A 266 -4.34 -13.34 -7.50
C GLU A 266 -3.87 -13.62 -8.94
N GLY A 267 -4.40 -14.69 -9.52
CA GLY A 267 -3.73 -15.52 -10.51
C GLY A 267 -3.27 -14.77 -11.74
N GLY A 268 -2.01 -14.34 -11.74
CA GLY A 268 -1.27 -13.87 -12.91
C GLY A 268 -2.02 -12.87 -13.79
N ILE A 269 -3.02 -12.15 -13.26
CA ILE A 269 -3.68 -11.09 -14.02
C ILE A 269 -2.69 -9.95 -13.99
N ASP A 270 -1.82 -9.96 -14.99
CA ASP A 270 -0.93 -8.88 -15.34
C ASP A 270 -1.62 -7.54 -15.03
N SER A 271 -1.14 -6.80 -14.03
CA SER A 271 -1.74 -5.51 -13.65
C SER A 271 -1.60 -4.45 -14.76
N SER A 272 -0.79 -4.74 -15.78
CA SER A 272 -0.75 -4.00 -17.05
C SER A 272 -1.95 -4.31 -17.95
N ASN A 273 -2.59 -5.48 -17.79
CA ASN A 273 -3.85 -5.81 -18.45
C ASN A 273 -5.00 -5.02 -17.79
N PRO A 274 -5.70 -4.15 -18.53
CA PRO A 274 -6.77 -3.29 -17.99
C PRO A 274 -7.98 -4.06 -17.43
N LYS A 275 -8.02 -5.39 -17.60
CA LYS A 275 -9.03 -6.27 -16.96
C LYS A 275 -8.68 -6.67 -15.52
N ALA A 276 -7.42 -6.51 -15.09
CA ALA A 276 -7.06 -6.59 -13.69
C ALA A 276 -7.53 -5.31 -13.01
N LEU A 277 -8.30 -5.42 -11.93
CA LEU A 277 -8.53 -4.30 -11.02
C LEU A 277 -7.19 -4.00 -10.32
N GLY A 278 -6.29 -3.28 -11.00
CA GLY A 278 -5.08 -2.75 -10.40
C GLY A 278 -5.49 -1.74 -9.32
N ALA A 279 -5.76 -2.23 -8.11
CA ALA A 279 -6.21 -1.43 -6.98
C ALA A 279 -5.27 -0.24 -6.75
N PHE A 280 -3.97 -0.42 -7.02
CA PHE A 280 -2.96 0.62 -6.95
C PHE A 280 -3.06 1.68 -8.06
N LYS A 281 -3.44 1.33 -9.30
CA LYS A 281 -3.71 2.33 -10.35
C LYS A 281 -4.92 3.20 -10.00
N ALA A 282 -5.91 2.67 -9.29
CA ALA A 282 -7.02 3.49 -8.80
C ALA A 282 -6.55 4.50 -7.74
N PHE A 283 -5.62 4.12 -6.86
CA PHE A 283 -5.01 5.07 -5.91
C PHE A 283 -4.11 6.09 -6.59
N GLU A 284 -3.27 5.66 -7.54
CA GLU A 284 -2.43 6.54 -8.35
C GLU A 284 -3.27 7.51 -9.19
N TYR A 285 -4.41 7.05 -9.72
CA TYR A 285 -5.38 7.90 -10.41
C TYR A 285 -6.04 8.92 -9.47
N VAL A 286 -6.40 8.52 -8.25
CA VAL A 286 -6.98 9.45 -7.26
C VAL A 286 -5.96 10.49 -6.81
N SER A 287 -4.67 10.15 -6.72
CA SER A 287 -3.62 11.09 -6.33
C SER A 287 -3.09 11.98 -7.47
N THR A 288 -3.16 11.52 -8.72
CA THR A 288 -2.67 12.28 -9.90
C THR A 288 -3.78 12.98 -10.68
N GLY A 289 -5.04 12.64 -10.45
CA GLY A 289 -6.22 13.16 -11.14
C GLY A 289 -6.66 14.56 -10.68
N VAL A 290 -5.73 15.46 -10.36
CA VAL A 290 -6.05 16.87 -10.13
C VAL A 290 -6.16 17.53 -11.50
N SER A 291 -7.31 18.15 -11.80
CA SER A 291 -7.46 18.90 -13.05
C SER A 291 -6.44 20.05 -13.13
N ALA A 292 -6.21 20.60 -14.33
CA ALA A 292 -5.35 21.78 -14.53
C ALA A 292 -5.75 23.00 -13.66
N ASN A 293 -6.95 22.98 -13.08
CA ASN A 293 -7.49 24.04 -12.24
C ASN A 293 -7.39 23.74 -10.73
N GLY A 294 -6.68 22.67 -10.32
CA GLY A 294 -6.53 22.32 -8.90
C GLY A 294 -7.78 21.74 -8.25
N THR A 295 -8.85 21.49 -9.02
CA THR A 295 -10.12 20.95 -8.52
C THR A 295 -10.27 19.46 -8.82
N PHE A 296 -10.81 18.72 -7.85
CA PHE A 296 -11.15 17.31 -8.00
C PHE A 296 -12.42 17.17 -8.85
N GLU A 297 -12.27 17.02 -10.17
CA GLU A 297 -13.41 16.88 -11.08
C GLU A 297 -13.86 15.41 -11.19
N LEU A 298 -14.85 15.02 -10.38
CA LEU A 298 -15.51 13.71 -10.50
C LEU A 298 -16.32 13.52 -11.80
N ARG A 299 -16.56 14.59 -12.58
CA ARG A 299 -17.56 14.59 -13.66
C ARG A 299 -17.10 14.04 -15.00
N LYS A 300 -15.79 13.97 -15.29
CA LYS A 300 -15.33 13.63 -16.66
C LYS A 300 -15.27 12.13 -16.99
N THR A 301 -15.53 11.23 -16.05
CA THR A 301 -15.22 9.80 -16.24
C THR A 301 -16.40 8.85 -16.45
N TRP A 302 -17.65 9.32 -16.37
CA TRP A 302 -18.82 8.42 -16.46
C TRP A 302 -19.95 8.90 -17.38
N GLY A 303 -19.70 9.84 -18.27
CA GLY A 303 -20.69 10.33 -19.24
C GLY A 303 -20.04 10.93 -20.46
N ASP A 304 -19.71 10.05 -21.42
CA ASP A 304 -19.67 10.23 -22.88
C ASP A 304 -19.01 8.98 -23.52
N ARG A 305 -19.46 7.80 -23.09
CA ARG A 305 -19.25 6.52 -23.79
C ARG A 305 -20.59 5.82 -23.90
#